data_AF-A0A7K3L464-F1
#
_entry.id   AF-A0A7K3L464-F1
#
_cell.length_a   1.000
_cell.length_b   1.000
_cell.length_c   1.000
_cell.angle_alpha   90.00
_cell.angle_beta   90.00
_cell.angle_gamma   90.00
#
_symmetry.space_group_name_H-M   'P 1'
#
loop_
_entity.id
_entity.type
_entity.pdbx_description
1 polymer ?
#
loop_
_entity_poly.entity_id
_entity_poly.type
_entity_poly.pdbx_seq_one_letter_code
_entity_poly.pdbx_strand_id
1 'polypeptide(L)'
;MSKPEAMKAYGLRSRTQIDTWCRLYREGGPDALLPKRKGRPKKVALTFSSREEELEARVREPELENEILKRFNVLAEEIERKRQIC
;
A
#
# COMPACT_ATOMS: atom_id res chain seq x y z
N MET A 1 5.78 -6.17 -32.99
CA MET A 1 5.53 -7.59 -33.32
C MET A 1 4.06 -7.80 -33.57
N SER A 2 3.72 -8.52 -34.63
CA SER A 2 2.36 -9.01 -34.87
C SER A 2 2.05 -10.22 -33.98
N LYS A 3 0.77 -10.50 -33.74
CA LYS A 3 0.35 -11.68 -32.94
C LYS A 3 0.84 -13.01 -33.54
N PRO A 4 0.80 -13.25 -34.87
CA PRO A 4 1.35 -14.46 -35.47
C PRO A 4 2.87 -14.59 -35.32
N GLU A 5 3.60 -13.48 -35.44
CA GLU A 5 5.05 -13.45 -35.16
C GLU A 5 5.35 -13.87 -33.72
N ALA A 6 4.60 -13.33 -32.75
CA ALA A 6 4.76 -13.71 -31.35
C ALA A 6 4.41 -15.19 -31.10
N MET A 7 3.38 -15.73 -31.76
CA MET A 7 3.04 -17.16 -31.66
C MET A 7 4.20 -18.04 -32.14
N LYS A 8 4.83 -17.68 -33.26
CA LYS A 8 5.97 -18.43 -33.81
C LYS A 8 7.23 -18.28 -32.96
N ALA A 9 7.53 -17.05 -32.52
CA ALA A 9 8.74 -16.75 -31.75
C ALA A 9 8.73 -17.38 -30.35
N TYR A 10 7.57 -17.42 -29.69
CA TYR A 10 7.44 -17.90 -28.31
C TYR A 10 6.71 -19.25 -28.19
N GLY A 11 6.45 -19.94 -29.31
CA GLY A 11 5.80 -21.25 -29.32
C GLY A 11 4.38 -21.26 -28.74
N LEU A 12 3.67 -20.14 -28.83
CA LEU A 12 2.32 -20.02 -28.26
C LEU A 12 1.31 -20.70 -29.17
N ARG A 13 0.53 -21.61 -28.58
CA ARG A 13 -0.45 -22.42 -29.31
C ARG A 13 -1.77 -21.72 -29.57
N SER A 14 -2.04 -20.60 -28.88
CA SER A 14 -3.31 -19.90 -28.96
C SER A 14 -3.17 -18.39 -29.08
N ARG A 15 -3.90 -17.82 -30.04
CA ARG A 15 -4.06 -16.37 -30.20
C ARG A 15 -4.91 -15.77 -29.08
N THR A 16 -5.89 -16.50 -28.54
CA THR A 16 -6.76 -16.03 -27.45
C THR A 16 -5.98 -15.84 -26.15
N GLN A 17 -4.93 -16.62 -25.94
CA GLN A 17 -4.01 -16.47 -24.80
C GLN A 17 -3.26 -15.12 -24.88
N ILE A 18 -2.80 -14.76 -26.09
CA ILE A 18 -2.16 -13.45 -26.33
C ILE A 18 -3.15 -12.32 -26.08
N ASP A 19 -4.38 -12.44 -26.59
CA ASP A 19 -5.41 -11.40 -26.38
C ASP A 19 -5.76 -11.21 -24.90
N THR A 20 -5.82 -12.31 -24.14
CA THR A 20 -6.05 -12.29 -22.69
C THR A 20 -4.91 -11.59 -21.97
N TRP A 21 -3.66 -11.91 -22.31
CA TRP A 21 -2.49 -11.25 -21.71
C TRP A 21 -2.42 -9.76 -22.07
N CYS A 22 -2.70 -9.39 -23.32
CA CYS A 22 -2.77 -7.99 -23.73
C CYS A 22 -3.87 -7.21 -23.01
N ARG A 23 -4.99 -7.87 -22.68
CA ARG A 23 -6.07 -7.26 -21.89
C ARG A 23 -5.64 -7.06 -20.44
N LEU A 24 -5.15 -8.11 -19.78
CA LEU A 24 -4.68 -8.05 -18.38
C LEU A 24 -3.57 -7.01 -18.19
N TYR A 25 -2.63 -6.95 -19.13
CA TYR A 25 -1.54 -5.98 -19.09
C TYR A 25 -2.04 -4.53 -19.22
N ARG A 26 -3.06 -4.27 -20.05
CA ARG A 26 -3.66 -2.94 -20.15
C ARG A 26 -4.46 -2.54 -18.90
N GLU A 27 -5.10 -3.52 -18.25
CA GLU A 27 -5.93 -3.29 -17.07
C GLU A 27 -5.10 -3.13 -15.78
N GLY A 28 -4.01 -3.89 -15.61
CA GLY A 28 -3.25 -3.92 -14.34
C GLY A 28 -1.74 -4.00 -14.50
N GLY A 29 -1.21 -3.64 -15.68
CA GLY A 29 0.22 -3.58 -15.93
C GLY A 29 0.93 -4.94 -15.85
N PRO A 30 2.26 -4.92 -15.62
CA PRO A 30 3.06 -6.15 -15.47
C PRO A 30 2.56 -7.06 -14.34
N ASP A 31 2.08 -6.48 -13.24
CA ASP A 31 1.66 -7.22 -12.05
C ASP A 31 0.42 -8.10 -12.30
N ALA A 32 -0.43 -7.71 -13.24
CA ALA A 32 -1.61 -8.49 -13.63
C ALA A 32 -1.28 -9.80 -14.36
N LEU A 33 -0.06 -9.91 -14.92
CA LEU A 33 0.44 -11.15 -15.52
C LEU A 33 1.10 -12.09 -14.52
N LEU A 34 1.32 -11.63 -13.27
CA LEU A 34 1.88 -12.49 -12.23
C LEU A 34 0.87 -13.58 -11.84
N PRO A 35 1.35 -14.78 -11.48
CA PRO A 35 0.49 -15.81 -10.94
C PRO A 35 -0.28 -15.28 -9.73
N LYS A 36 -1.62 -15.37 -9.77
CA LYS A 36 -2.44 -15.02 -8.61
C LYS A 36 -1.98 -15.84 -7.41
N ARG A 37 -1.75 -15.18 -6.28
CA ARG A 37 -1.40 -15.84 -5.02
C ARG A 37 -2.46 -16.90 -4.71
N LYS A 38 -2.08 -18.17 -4.76
CA LYS A 38 -3.00 -19.29 -4.53
C LYS A 38 -3.24 -19.43 -3.02
N GLY A 39 -4.50 -19.46 -2.61
CA GLY A 39 -4.89 -19.66 -1.21
C GLY A 39 -5.43 -18.40 -0.51
N ARG A 40 -5.86 -18.56 0.74
CA ARG A 40 -6.37 -17.47 1.58
C ARG A 40 -5.24 -16.49 1.91
N PRO A 41 -5.43 -15.16 1.76
CA PRO A 41 -4.44 -14.20 2.23
C PRO A 41 -4.16 -14.45 3.71
N LYS A 42 -2.87 -14.58 4.05
CA LYS A 42 -2.42 -14.79 5.43
C LYS A 42 -2.83 -13.54 6.22
N LYS A 43 -3.62 -13.71 7.28
CA LYS A 43 -3.87 -12.60 8.23
C LYS A 43 -2.51 -12.18 8.77
N VAL A 44 -2.09 -10.96 8.43
CA VAL A 44 -0.88 -10.36 8.99
C VAL A 44 -1.26 -9.90 10.39
N ALA A 45 -1.24 -10.81 11.36
CA ALA A 45 -1.24 -10.42 12.76
C ALA A 45 0.19 -9.98 13.09
N LEU A 46 0.35 -8.78 13.66
CA LEU A 46 1.61 -8.40 14.30
C LEU A 46 1.81 -9.37 15.46
N THR A 47 2.71 -10.33 15.29
CA THR A 47 3.11 -11.24 16.36
C THR A 47 4.21 -10.55 17.14
N PHE A 48 3.86 -9.97 18.30
CA PHE A 48 4.84 -9.45 19.24
C PHE A 48 5.52 -10.61 19.96
N SER A 49 6.83 -10.51 20.18
CA SER A 49 7.64 -11.52 20.86
C SER A 49 7.37 -11.54 22.37
N SER A 50 6.96 -10.39 22.92
CA SER A 50 6.64 -10.19 24.33
C SER A 50 5.43 -9.28 24.51
N ARG A 51 4.76 -9.39 25.67
CA ARG A 51 3.71 -8.45 26.10
C ARG A 51 4.25 -7.02 26.23
N GLU A 52 5.52 -6.86 26.61
CA GLU A 52 6.18 -5.55 26.73
C GLU A 52 6.29 -4.86 25.36
N GLU A 53 6.70 -5.61 24.32
CA GLU A 53 6.82 -5.10 22.95
C GLU A 53 5.45 -4.69 22.37
N GLU A 54 4.39 -5.44 22.67
CA GLU A 54 3.02 -5.07 22.30
C GLU A 54 2.61 -3.75 22.96
N LEU A 55 2.93 -3.58 24.25
CA LEU A 55 2.60 -2.36 24.98
C LEU A 55 3.38 -1.16 24.46
N GLU A 56 4.67 -1.31 24.15
CA GLU A 56 5.49 -0.26 23.55
C GLU A 56 4.95 0.16 22.17
N ALA A 57 4.59 -0.81 21.33
CA ALA A 57 4.00 -0.53 20.02
C ALA A 57 2.68 0.24 20.13
N ARG A 58 1.84 -0.13 21.11
CA ARG A 58 0.58 0.55 21.40
C ARG A 58 0.76 1.94 22.01
N VAL A 59 1.88 2.22 22.65
CA VAL A 59 2.19 3.53 23.24
C VAL A 59 2.74 4.50 22.19
N ARG A 60 3.54 3.99 21.25
CA ARG A 60 4.22 4.80 20.22
C ARG A 60 3.27 5.62 19.35
N GLU A 61 2.14 5.03 18.94
CA GLU A 61 1.14 5.73 18.12
C GLU A 61 0.44 6.87 18.90
N PRO A 62 -0.13 6.63 20.10
CA PRO A 62 -0.63 7.69 20.97
C PRO A 62 0.37 8.77 21.35
N GLU A 63 1.65 8.43 21.52
CA GLU A 63 2.70 9.41 21.83
C GLU A 63 2.94 10.38 20.67
N LEU A 64 2.98 9.85 19.44
CA LEU A 64 3.09 10.67 18.24
C LEU A 64 1.87 11.59 18.07
N GLU A 65 0.67 11.06 18.26
CA GLU A 65 -0.56 11.86 18.21
C GLU A 65 -0.55 12.97 19.27
N ASN A 66 -0.16 12.65 20.51
CA ASN A 66 -0.04 13.63 21.58
C ASN A 66 0.98 14.73 21.24
N GLU A 67 2.12 14.38 20.64
CA GLU A 67 3.10 15.37 20.22
C GLU A 67 2.52 16.32 19.17
N ILE A 68 1.81 15.78 18.18
CA ILE A 68 1.14 16.58 17.15
C ILE A 68 0.10 17.51 17.78
N LEU A 69 -0.74 17.00 18.68
CA LEU A 69 -1.76 17.79 19.37
C LEU A 69 -1.14 18.91 20.21
N LYS A 70 -0.04 18.64 20.92
CA LYS A 70 0.70 19.67 21.67
C LYS A 70 1.19 20.80 20.76
N ARG A 71 1.76 20.46 19.59
CA ARG A 71 2.20 21.45 18.61
C ARG A 71 1.04 22.31 18.11
N PHE A 72 -0.12 21.69 17.83
CA PHE A 72 -1.33 22.44 17.44
C PHE A 72 -1.81 23.38 18.53
N ASN A 73 -1.81 22.96 19.79
CA ASN A 73 -2.22 23.81 20.91
C ASN A 73 -1.31 25.04 21.04
N VAL A 74 0.01 24.87 20.94
CA VAL A 74 0.96 26.00 20.96
C VAL A 74 0.66 27.00 19.84
N LEU A 75 0.41 26.51 18.62
CA LEU A 75 0.06 27.36 17.49
C LEU A 75 -1.28 28.09 17.71
N ALA A 76 -2.28 27.41 18.29
CA ALA A 76 -3.56 28.02 18.62
C ALA A 76 -3.42 29.14 19.65
N GLU A 77 -2.63 28.91 20.72
CA GLU A 77 -2.32 29.91 21.73
C GLU A 77 -1.59 31.13 21.13
N GLU A 78 -0.64 30.91 20.21
CA GLU A 78 0.03 32.00 19.50
C GLU A 78 -0.93 32.85 18.66
N ILE A 79 -1.86 32.20 17.96
CA ILE A 79 -2.89 32.89 17.16
C ILE A 79 -3.79 33.70 18.07
N GLU A 80 -4.24 33.12 19.18
CA GLU A 80 -5.11 33.81 20.14
C GLU A 80 -4.40 35.00 20.79
N ARG A 81 -3.14 34.84 21.22
CA ARG A 81 -2.32 35.95 21.72
C ARG A 81 -2.21 37.09 20.70
N LYS A 82 -1.95 36.77 19.42
CA LYS A 82 -1.89 37.78 18.36
C LYS A 82 -3.22 38.51 18.17
N ARG A 83 -4.35 37.80 18.27
CA ARG A 83 -5.69 38.40 18.18
C ARG A 83 -6.02 39.33 19.35
N GLN A 84 -5.44 39.12 20.53
CA GLN A 84 -5.65 39.98 21.69
C GLN A 84 -4.79 41.27 21.66
N ILE A 85 -3.71 41.27 20.87
CA ILE A 85 -2.75 42.39 20.76
C ILE A 85 -3.07 43.30 19.57
N CYS A 86 -3.80 42.80 18.56
CA CYS A 86 -4.34 43.58 17.44
C CYS A 86 -5.72 44.15 17.75
#